data_AF-A0A955CJ48-F1
#
_entry.id   AF-A0A955CJ48-F1
#
_cell.length_a   1.000
_cell.length_b   1.000
_cell.length_c   1.000
_cell.angle_alpha   90.00
_cell.angle_beta   90.00
_cell.angle_gamma   90.00
#
_symmetry.space_group_name_H-M   'P 1'
#
loop_
_entity.id
_entity.type
_entity.pdbx_description
1 polymer ?
#
loop_
_entity_poly.entity_id
_entity_poly.type
_entity_poly.pdbx_seq_one_letter_code
_entity_poly.pdbx_strand_id
1 'polypeptide(L)'
;EGFRCVGFKWTRGQSTIVLDHVSREVETTKIVLRRRNRVKTYVSAEIAQLTRQWEVYHQQELVQPRPRVVIDEAKLVQHIRENERYYSDLIGVLDTSHQPWMELVYEDLFENNVQQQLLQFLQVAPQKLDAASVKQNPTDLRESIANFSELSRRLAGSDLEAELHELE
;
A
#
# COMPACT_ATOMS: atom_id res chain seq x y z
N GLU A 1 28.41 -8.43 11.39
CA GLU A 1 28.05 -7.26 10.58
C GLU A 1 26.63 -6.85 10.94
N GLY A 2 26.38 -5.56 11.16
CA GLY A 2 25.06 -5.05 11.55
C GLY A 2 24.32 -4.43 10.36
N PHE A 3 23.01 -4.23 10.50
CA PHE A 3 22.22 -3.48 9.52
C PHE A 3 22.70 -2.03 9.44
N ARG A 4 22.97 -1.53 8.23
CA ARG A 4 23.40 -0.13 8.01
C ARG A 4 22.29 0.89 8.22
N CYS A 5 21.05 0.47 8.01
CA CYS A 5 19.85 1.23 8.27
C CYS A 5 18.82 0.31 8.92
N VAL A 6 18.09 0.83 9.90
CA VAL A 6 16.92 0.18 10.49
C VAL A 6 15.75 1.14 10.38
N GLY A 7 14.56 0.59 10.21
CA GLY A 7 13.35 1.37 10.13
C GLY A 7 12.14 0.52 10.47
N PHE A 8 10.98 1.15 10.41
CA PHE A 8 9.71 0.48 10.60
C PHE A 8 8.74 1.01 9.55
N LYS A 9 7.74 0.19 9.23
CA LYS A 9 6.60 0.63 8.42
C LYS A 9 5.53 1.22 9.32
N TRP A 10 4.85 2.21 8.79
CA TRP A 10 3.69 2.82 9.41
C TRP A 10 2.49 2.70 8.48
N THR A 11 1.34 2.30 9.02
CA THR A 11 0.10 2.20 8.24
C THR A 11 -1.01 3.04 8.86
N ARG A 12 -1.94 3.50 8.01
CA ARG A 12 -3.11 4.26 8.42
C ARG A 12 -3.90 3.50 9.49
N GLY A 13 -4.24 4.18 10.58
CA GLY A 13 -4.95 3.61 11.73
C GLY A 13 -4.07 3.25 12.92
N GLN A 14 -2.74 3.30 12.77
CA GLN A 14 -1.80 3.22 13.90
C GLN A 14 -1.74 4.56 14.67
N SER A 15 -1.08 4.57 15.84
CA SER A 15 -1.02 5.71 16.79
C SER A 15 -0.60 7.06 16.17
N THR A 16 -1.53 8.01 16.09
CA THR A 16 -1.28 9.34 15.53
C THR A 16 -0.18 10.12 16.27
N ILE A 17 0.05 9.82 17.55
CA ILE A 17 1.13 10.42 18.35
C ILE A 17 2.51 10.03 17.78
N VAL A 18 2.68 8.77 17.41
CA VAL A 18 3.94 8.29 16.83
C VAL A 18 4.14 8.89 15.45
N LEU A 19 3.08 8.95 14.63
CA LEU A 19 3.15 9.55 13.29
C LEU A 19 3.55 11.03 13.34
N ASP A 20 2.95 11.83 14.22
CA ASP A 20 3.30 13.25 14.37
C ASP A 20 4.75 13.42 14.85
N HIS A 21 5.21 12.58 15.79
CA HIS A 21 6.59 12.62 16.24
C HIS A 21 7.57 12.29 15.09
N VAL A 22 7.41 11.15 14.41
CA VAL A 22 8.38 10.70 13.40
C VAL A 22 8.33 11.53 12.13
N SER A 23 7.18 12.11 11.77
CA SER A 23 7.08 13.01 10.62
C SER A 23 7.87 14.31 10.81
N ARG A 24 8.10 14.74 12.06
CA ARG A 24 8.85 15.96 12.40
C ARG A 24 10.31 15.70 12.76
N GLU A 25 10.67 14.47 13.12
CA GLU A 25 12.02 14.10 13.60
C GLU A 25 13.07 14.07 12.48
N VAL A 26 14.16 14.83 12.56
CA VAL A 26 15.11 15.02 11.46
C VAL A 26 16.04 13.84 11.18
N GLU A 27 16.27 12.97 12.16
CA GLU A 27 17.23 11.86 12.01
C GLU A 27 16.68 10.68 11.21
N THR A 28 15.37 10.63 10.97
CA THR A 28 14.73 9.53 10.23
C THR A 28 14.45 9.95 8.79
N THR A 29 14.85 9.13 7.82
CA THR A 29 14.46 9.30 6.41
C THR A 29 13.02 8.85 6.18
N LYS A 30 12.21 9.63 5.43
CA LYS A 30 10.78 9.34 5.20
C LYS A 30 10.56 8.82 3.79
N ILE A 31 9.87 7.70 3.71
CA ILE A 31 9.40 7.11 2.46
C ILE A 31 7.89 6.95 2.56
N VAL A 32 7.16 7.56 1.64
CA VAL A 32 5.71 7.47 1.51
C VAL A 32 5.40 6.46 0.42
N LEU A 33 5.01 5.25 0.81
CA LEU A 33 4.61 4.20 -0.13
C LEU A 33 3.11 4.29 -0.42
N ARG A 34 2.73 4.38 -1.69
CA ARG A 34 1.35 4.45 -2.15
C ARG A 34 1.04 3.33 -3.14
N ARG A 35 -0.22 2.95 -3.23
CA ARG A 35 -0.74 2.10 -4.31
C ARG A 35 -1.53 2.97 -5.27
N ARG A 36 -1.36 2.79 -6.57
CA ARG A 36 -2.16 3.50 -7.59
C ARG A 36 -3.59 2.99 -7.58
N ASN A 37 -3.76 1.68 -7.59
CA ASN A 37 -5.08 1.08 -7.73
C ASN A 37 -5.84 1.12 -6.39
N ARG A 38 -6.82 2.02 -6.31
CA ARG A 38 -7.61 2.30 -5.11
C ARG A 38 -8.59 1.16 -4.82
N VAL A 39 -9.13 0.52 -5.87
CA VAL A 39 -10.01 -0.64 -5.73
C VAL A 39 -9.25 -1.84 -5.16
N LYS A 40 -8.07 -2.18 -5.71
CA LYS A 40 -7.17 -3.23 -5.17
C LYS A 40 -6.76 -2.95 -3.74
N THR A 41 -6.50 -1.69 -3.40
CA THR A 41 -6.17 -1.29 -2.02
C THR A 41 -7.33 -1.63 -1.06
N TYR A 42 -8.57 -1.28 -1.43
CA TYR A 42 -9.73 -1.58 -0.60
C TYR A 42 -10.02 -3.08 -0.50
N VAL A 43 -10.01 -3.79 -1.63
CA VAL A 43 -10.25 -5.25 -1.68
C VAL A 43 -9.21 -6.00 -0.84
N SER A 44 -7.94 -5.60 -0.93
CA SER A 44 -6.87 -6.16 -0.10
C SER A 44 -7.13 -5.96 1.40
N ALA A 45 -7.67 -4.79 1.80
CA ALA A 45 -8.00 -4.51 3.19
C ALA A 45 -9.20 -5.34 3.68
N GLU A 46 -10.25 -5.50 2.87
CA GLU A 46 -11.41 -6.33 3.20
C GLU A 46 -11.01 -7.82 3.37
N ILE A 47 -10.17 -8.35 2.48
CA ILE A 47 -9.66 -9.72 2.62
C ILE A 47 -8.80 -9.85 3.88
N ALA A 48 -7.89 -8.91 4.14
CA ALA A 48 -7.03 -8.94 5.32
C ALA A 48 -7.84 -8.88 6.63
N GLN A 49 -8.93 -8.11 6.68
CA GLN A 49 -9.87 -8.08 7.79
C GLN A 49 -10.56 -9.43 7.99
N LEU A 50 -11.03 -10.04 6.89
CA LEU A 50 -11.72 -11.33 6.93
C LEU A 50 -10.79 -12.47 7.36
N THR A 51 -9.57 -12.54 6.82
CA THR A 51 -8.61 -13.59 7.15
C THR A 51 -7.78 -13.29 8.40
N ARG A 52 -7.84 -12.07 8.93
CA ARG A 52 -6.93 -11.53 9.96
C ARG A 52 -5.45 -11.66 9.56
N GLN A 53 -5.15 -11.59 8.26
CA GLN A 53 -3.78 -11.71 7.74
C GLN A 53 -3.34 -10.40 7.07
N TRP A 54 -2.60 -9.64 7.88
CA TRP A 54 -1.77 -8.49 7.53
C TRP A 54 -0.78 -8.77 6.39
N GLU A 55 0.07 -9.72 6.72
CA GLU A 55 1.35 -9.95 6.06
C GLU A 55 1.67 -11.41 6.24
N VAL A 56 2.30 -11.99 5.23
CA VAL A 56 2.70 -13.39 5.23
C VAL A 56 4.14 -13.42 4.75
N TYR A 57 5.02 -14.02 5.55
CA TYR A 57 6.44 -14.13 5.25
C TYR A 57 6.76 -15.47 4.59
N HIS A 58 5.96 -16.50 4.88
CA HIS A 58 6.13 -17.83 4.30
C HIS A 58 4.85 -18.30 3.61
N GLN A 59 4.98 -18.81 2.38
CA GLN A 59 3.84 -19.29 1.57
C GLN A 59 2.94 -20.30 2.31
N GLN A 60 3.52 -21.08 3.22
CA GLN A 60 2.82 -22.10 4.01
C GLN A 60 1.87 -21.51 5.06
N GLU A 61 2.08 -20.25 5.45
CA GLU A 61 1.26 -19.54 6.44
C GLU A 61 0.04 -18.86 5.78
N LEU A 62 0.00 -18.80 4.44
CA LEU A 62 -1.08 -18.15 3.71
C LEU A 62 -2.38 -18.93 3.90
N VAL A 63 -3.45 -18.26 4.36
CA VAL A 63 -4.79 -18.87 4.39
C VAL A 63 -5.24 -19.16 2.97
N GLN A 64 -5.59 -20.43 2.72
CA GLN A 64 -6.01 -20.93 1.42
C GLN A 64 -7.32 -21.73 1.52
N PRO A 65 -8.25 -21.62 0.54
CA PRO A 65 -8.22 -20.63 -0.55
C PRO A 65 -8.40 -19.21 -0.02
N ARG A 66 -7.87 -18.20 -0.73
CA ARG A 66 -8.17 -16.80 -0.41
C ARG A 66 -9.68 -16.55 -0.57
N PRO A 67 -10.34 -15.95 0.43
CA PRO A 67 -11.78 -15.74 0.36
C PRO A 67 -12.10 -14.63 -0.65
N ARG A 68 -13.28 -14.76 -1.27
CA ARG A 68 -13.87 -13.69 -2.07
C ARG A 68 -14.66 -12.75 -1.15
N VAL A 69 -14.53 -11.45 -1.38
CA VAL A 69 -15.20 -10.42 -0.57
C VAL A 69 -16.32 -9.75 -1.36
N VAL A 70 -17.43 -9.44 -0.68
CA VAL A 70 -18.50 -8.61 -1.24
C VAL A 70 -18.11 -7.16 -1.03
N ILE A 71 -18.09 -6.37 -2.09
CA ILE A 71 -17.68 -4.97 -2.06
C ILE A 71 -18.92 -4.08 -2.12
N ASP A 72 -19.05 -3.23 -1.11
CA ASP A 72 -20.02 -2.13 -1.07
C ASP A 72 -19.38 -0.88 -1.67
N GLU A 73 -20.00 -0.34 -2.71
CA GLU A 73 -19.54 0.85 -3.43
C GLU A 73 -19.41 2.07 -2.52
N ALA A 74 -20.36 2.31 -1.63
CA ALA A 74 -20.32 3.47 -0.74
C ALA A 74 -19.16 3.36 0.26
N LYS A 75 -18.89 2.15 0.75
CA LYS A 75 -17.73 1.88 1.61
C LYS A 75 -16.40 1.99 0.87
N LEU A 76 -16.35 1.52 -0.38
CA LEU A 76 -15.19 1.70 -1.26
C LEU A 76 -14.87 3.19 -1.42
N VAL A 77 -15.85 4.00 -1.84
CA VAL A 77 -15.68 5.45 -2.02
C VAL A 77 -15.27 6.13 -0.71
N GLN A 78 -15.86 5.74 0.42
CA GLN A 78 -15.47 6.27 1.72
C GLN A 78 -14.02 5.91 2.08
N HIS A 79 -13.61 4.66 1.88
CA HIS A 79 -12.24 4.22 2.13
C HIS A 79 -11.22 4.99 1.29
N ILE A 80 -11.56 5.27 0.03
CA ILE A 80 -10.73 6.07 -0.89
C ILE A 80 -10.56 7.48 -0.35
N ARG A 81 -11.66 8.17 0.00
CA ARG A 81 -11.60 9.53 0.55
C ARG A 81 -10.78 9.61 1.83
N GLU A 82 -10.92 8.63 2.70
CA GLU A 82 -10.12 8.56 3.93
C GLU A 82 -8.63 8.30 3.64
N ASN A 83 -8.29 7.55 2.59
CA ASN A 83 -6.90 7.32 2.17
C ASN A 83 -6.31 8.60 1.57
N GLU A 84 -7.04 9.25 0.67
CA GLU A 84 -6.64 10.52 0.06
C GLU A 84 -6.40 11.59 1.12
N ARG A 85 -7.32 11.72 2.08
CA ARG A 85 -7.14 12.63 3.22
C ARG A 85 -5.90 12.28 4.04
N TYR A 86 -5.70 11.00 4.38
CA TYR A 86 -4.53 10.56 5.13
C TYR A 86 -3.21 10.94 4.42
N TYR A 87 -3.09 10.68 3.13
CA TYR A 87 -1.90 11.04 2.38
C TYR A 87 -1.75 12.55 2.20
N SER A 88 -2.84 13.28 1.96
CA SER A 88 -2.81 14.74 1.86
C SER A 88 -2.33 15.39 3.16
N ASP A 89 -2.84 14.93 4.31
CA ASP A 89 -2.45 15.44 5.62
C ASP A 89 -0.97 15.11 5.91
N LEU A 90 -0.54 13.86 5.62
CA LEU A 90 0.85 13.43 5.80
C LEU A 90 1.82 14.24 4.92
N ILE A 91 1.53 14.37 3.63
CA ILE A 91 2.38 15.12 2.69
C ILE A 91 2.45 16.59 3.11
N GLY A 92 1.34 17.20 3.54
CA GLY A 92 1.34 18.56 4.06
C GLY A 92 2.30 18.75 5.26
N VAL A 93 2.35 17.78 6.18
CA VAL A 93 3.31 17.81 7.30
C VAL A 93 4.75 17.64 6.79
N LEU A 94 4.99 16.73 5.86
CA LEU A 94 6.34 16.48 5.34
C LEU A 94 6.87 17.69 4.54
N ASP A 95 6.05 18.29 3.69
CA ASP A 95 6.43 19.47 2.90
C ASP A 95 6.71 20.69 3.79
N THR A 96 5.93 20.87 4.87
CA THR A 96 6.17 21.96 5.83
C THR A 96 7.37 21.73 6.74
N SER A 97 7.83 20.48 6.87
CA SER A 97 9.02 20.16 7.67
C SER A 97 10.34 20.57 7.00
N HIS A 98 10.34 20.85 5.69
CA HIS A 98 11.52 21.09 4.86
C HIS A 98 12.57 19.96 4.88
N GLN A 99 12.18 18.76 5.29
CA GLN A 99 13.03 17.58 5.29
C GLN A 99 12.87 16.81 3.97
N PRO A 100 13.94 16.16 3.48
CA PRO A 100 13.81 15.31 2.31
C PRO A 100 12.95 14.09 2.62
N TRP A 101 11.94 13.86 1.78
CA TRP A 101 11.11 12.65 1.78
C TRP A 101 10.99 12.12 0.34
N MET A 102 10.70 10.83 0.19
CA MET A 102 10.54 10.17 -1.10
C MET A 102 9.14 9.57 -1.21
N GLU A 103 8.42 9.83 -2.30
CA GLU A 103 7.25 9.05 -2.67
C GLU A 103 7.69 7.80 -3.46
N LEU A 104 7.08 6.65 -3.15
CA LEU A 104 7.21 5.43 -3.93
C LEU A 104 5.84 4.88 -4.27
N VAL A 105 5.73 4.34 -5.48
CA VAL A 105 4.56 3.59 -5.90
C VAL A 105 4.82 2.10 -5.76
N TYR A 106 3.91 1.39 -5.11
CA TYR A 106 4.00 -0.03 -4.81
C TYR A 106 4.14 -0.88 -6.08
N GLU A 107 3.41 -0.53 -7.12
CA GLU A 107 3.41 -1.21 -8.41
C GLU A 107 4.79 -1.16 -9.11
N ASP A 108 5.61 -0.13 -8.82
CA ASP A 108 6.95 0.02 -9.42
C ASP A 108 8.07 -0.51 -8.52
N LEU A 109 7.75 -1.03 -7.33
CA LEU A 109 8.75 -1.38 -6.30
C LEU A 109 9.76 -2.44 -6.77
N PHE A 110 9.39 -3.23 -7.78
CA PHE A 110 10.25 -4.25 -8.37
C PHE A 110 11.06 -3.77 -9.58
N GLU A 111 10.88 -2.52 -10.02
CA GLU A 111 11.68 -1.95 -11.07
C GLU A 111 13.10 -1.63 -10.58
N ASN A 112 14.12 -2.07 -11.32
CA ASN A 112 15.52 -1.92 -10.91
C ASN A 112 15.92 -0.46 -10.67
N ASN A 113 15.46 0.47 -11.51
CA ASN A 113 15.67 1.91 -11.37
C ASN A 113 15.05 2.46 -10.08
N VAL A 114 13.83 2.04 -9.73
CA VAL A 114 13.15 2.48 -8.50
C VAL A 114 13.89 1.98 -7.26
N GLN A 115 14.33 0.72 -7.27
CA GLN A 115 15.13 0.17 -6.16
C GLN A 115 16.49 0.87 -6.01
N GLN A 116 17.15 1.21 -7.12
CA GLN A 116 18.41 1.95 -7.10
C GLN A 116 18.22 3.37 -6.54
N GLN A 117 17.15 4.07 -6.95
CA GLN A 117 16.81 5.40 -6.41
C GLN A 117 16.51 5.34 -4.91
N LEU A 118 15.74 4.34 -4.46
CA LEU A 118 15.46 4.10 -3.05
C LEU A 118 16.75 3.87 -2.24
N LEU A 119 17.64 3.00 -2.71
CA LEU A 119 18.92 2.73 -2.05
C LEU A 119 19.81 3.99 -1.98
N GLN A 120 19.86 4.77 -3.07
CA GLN A 120 20.58 6.04 -3.11
C GLN A 120 20.01 7.05 -2.10
N PHE A 121 18.69 7.17 -2.04
CA PHE A 121 18.00 8.05 -1.09
C PHE A 121 18.26 7.67 0.36
N LEU A 122 18.34 6.36 0.64
CA LEU A 122 18.72 5.82 1.95
C LEU A 122 20.24 5.85 2.21
N GLN A 123 21.06 6.33 1.26
CA GLN A 123 22.53 6.31 1.33
C GLN A 123 23.11 4.91 1.55
N VAL A 124 22.44 3.89 1.02
CA VAL A 124 22.85 2.50 1.05
C VAL A 124 23.54 2.15 -0.27
N ALA A 125 24.66 1.42 -0.20
CA ALA A 125 25.35 0.97 -1.39
C ALA A 125 24.42 0.13 -2.29
N PRO A 126 24.55 0.23 -3.64
CA PRO A 126 23.76 -0.58 -4.56
C PRO A 126 23.87 -2.07 -4.22
N GLN A 127 22.72 -2.71 -4.03
CA GLN A 127 22.63 -4.14 -3.74
C GLN A 127 21.31 -4.67 -4.27
N LYS A 128 21.23 -5.99 -4.45
CA LYS A 128 19.97 -6.65 -4.77
C LYS A 128 19.07 -6.64 -3.54
N LEU A 129 17.80 -6.30 -3.73
CA LEU A 129 16.77 -6.41 -2.71
C LEU A 129 16.00 -7.72 -2.92
N ASP A 130 15.89 -8.51 -1.85
CA ASP A 130 15.06 -9.71 -1.84
C ASP A 130 13.79 -9.43 -1.05
N ALA A 131 12.64 -9.87 -1.58
CA ALA A 131 11.36 -9.70 -0.91
C ALA A 131 11.27 -10.62 0.32
N ALA A 132 11.03 -10.02 1.49
CA ALA A 132 10.85 -10.78 2.74
C ALA A 132 9.42 -11.30 2.92
N SER A 133 8.43 -10.70 2.24
CA SER A 133 7.02 -11.05 2.33
C SER A 133 6.49 -11.58 1.01
N VAL A 134 5.47 -12.42 1.06
CA VAL A 134 4.83 -13.00 -0.11
C VAL A 134 3.58 -12.21 -0.51
N LYS A 135 3.37 -12.03 -1.81
CA LYS A 135 2.12 -11.46 -2.36
C LYS A 135 0.97 -12.45 -2.09
N GLN A 136 -0.02 -12.00 -1.32
CA GLN A 136 -1.07 -12.87 -0.78
C GLN A 136 -2.30 -13.03 -1.67
N ASN A 137 -2.69 -11.97 -2.37
CA ASN A 137 -3.97 -11.89 -3.08
C ASN A 137 -3.77 -12.10 -4.58
N PRO A 138 -4.77 -12.67 -5.27
CA PRO A 138 -4.78 -12.72 -6.73
C PRO A 138 -4.60 -11.34 -7.34
N THR A 139 -3.95 -11.33 -8.50
CA THR A 139 -3.76 -10.12 -9.30
C THR A 139 -5.09 -9.61 -9.88
N ASP A 140 -5.96 -10.53 -10.32
CA ASP A 140 -7.26 -10.18 -10.91
C ASP A 140 -8.32 -9.97 -9.81
N LEU A 141 -8.93 -8.79 -9.80
CA LEU A 141 -10.02 -8.44 -8.90
C LEU A 141 -11.28 -9.31 -9.10
N ARG A 142 -11.49 -9.89 -10.29
CA ARG A 142 -12.60 -10.83 -10.55
C ARG A 142 -12.52 -12.07 -9.69
N GLU A 143 -11.30 -12.53 -9.40
CA GLU A 143 -11.05 -13.69 -8.54
C GLU A 143 -11.25 -13.35 -7.06
N SER A 144 -11.12 -12.09 -6.69
CA SER A 144 -11.17 -11.62 -5.30
C SER A 144 -12.54 -11.05 -4.89
N ILE A 145 -13.34 -10.56 -5.83
CA ILE A 145 -14.61 -9.88 -5.56
C ILE A 145 -15.78 -10.83 -5.88
N ALA A 146 -16.60 -11.15 -4.87
CA ALA A 146 -17.74 -12.04 -5.00
C ALA A 146 -18.85 -11.46 -5.89
N ASN A 147 -19.11 -10.15 -5.79
CA ASN A 147 -20.13 -9.41 -6.53
C ASN A 147 -19.55 -8.58 -7.70
N PHE A 148 -18.48 -9.06 -8.35
CA PHE A 148 -17.73 -8.29 -9.37
C PHE A 148 -18.62 -7.69 -10.46
N SER A 149 -19.52 -8.49 -11.06
CA SER A 149 -20.41 -8.01 -12.13
C SER A 149 -21.40 -6.94 -11.67
N GLU A 150 -21.80 -6.96 -10.40
CA GLU A 150 -22.65 -5.91 -9.83
C GLU A 150 -21.84 -4.63 -9.61
N LEU A 151 -20.67 -4.74 -8.96
CA LEU A 151 -19.78 -3.60 -8.72
C LEU A 151 -19.36 -2.94 -10.04
N SER A 152 -19.01 -3.73 -11.06
CA SER A 152 -18.65 -3.23 -12.39
C SER A 152 -19.78 -2.40 -13.02
N ARG A 153 -21.04 -2.84 -12.91
CA ARG A 153 -22.18 -2.05 -13.39
C ARG A 153 -22.37 -0.74 -12.62
N ARG A 154 -22.09 -0.74 -11.32
CA ARG A 154 -22.21 0.47 -10.48
C ARG A 154 -21.09 1.48 -10.77
N LEU A 155 -19.87 1.00 -10.98
CA LEU A 155 -18.71 1.83 -11.29
C LEU A 155 -18.60 2.24 -12.76
N ALA A 156 -19.45 1.73 -13.65
CA ALA A 156 -19.43 2.06 -15.07
C ALA A 156 -19.54 3.57 -15.30
N GLY A 157 -18.61 4.14 -16.08
CA GLY A 157 -18.49 5.57 -16.35
C GLY A 157 -17.81 6.39 -15.25
N SER A 158 -17.38 5.77 -14.15
CA SER A 158 -16.59 6.45 -13.10
C SER A 158 -15.08 6.37 -13.38
N ASP A 159 -14.30 7.16 -12.65
CA ASP A 159 -12.83 7.08 -12.65
C ASP A 159 -12.30 5.76 -12.05
N LEU A 160 -13.14 4.99 -11.36
CA LEU A 160 -12.79 3.70 -10.76
C LEU A 160 -13.03 2.51 -11.70
N GLU A 161 -13.72 2.71 -12.83
CA GLU A 161 -14.01 1.63 -13.79
C GLU A 161 -12.71 0.99 -14.32
N ALA A 162 -11.77 1.83 -14.74
CA ALA A 162 -10.48 1.37 -15.24
C ALA A 162 -9.70 0.59 -14.18
N GLU A 163 -9.71 1.05 -12.93
CA GLU A 163 -9.02 0.39 -11.82
C GLU A 163 -9.64 -0.96 -11.44
N LEU A 164 -10.97 -1.09 -11.54
CA LEU A 164 -11.65 -2.37 -11.30
C LEU A 164 -11.26 -3.42 -12.36
N HIS A 165 -11.00 -2.97 -13.59
CA HIS A 165 -10.71 -3.83 -14.74
C HIS A 165 -9.22 -3.99 -15.04
N GLU A 166 -8.34 -3.32 -14.29
CA GLU A 166 -6.90 -3.39 -14.46
C GLU A 166 -6.36 -4.79 -14.13
N LEU A 167 -5.83 -5.46 -15.15
CA LEU A 167 -4.98 -6.64 -15.01
C LEU A 167 -3.54 -6.18 -14.80
N GLU A 168 -2.79 -6.80 -13.89
CA GLU A 168 -1.31 -6.60 -13.84
C GLU A 168 -0.61 -7.49 -14.86
#